data_AF-A0A534ARV6-F1
#
_entry.id   AF-A0A534ARV6-F1
#
_cell.length_a   1.000
_cell.length_b   1.000
_cell.length_c   1.000
_cell.angle_alpha   90.00
_cell.angle_beta   90.00
_cell.angle_gamma   90.00
#
_symmetry.space_group_name_H-M   'P 1'
#
loop_
_entity.id
_entity.type
_entity.pdbx_description
1 polymer ?
#
loop_
_entity_poly.entity_id
_entity_poly.type
_entity_poly.pdbx_seq_one_letter_code
_entity_poly.pdbx_strand_id
1 'polypeptide(L)'
;GGLLANGIAQGPRLEQGLQQLLQHPLVGDARQRGLLGALELVADKTTQRGFDPSLRLSERITRIAYRNGIIFRAFADNILGFAPALCYNSGDMDLLFERLQRTLDNVLDQKDIRAAVS
;
A
#
# COMPACT_ATOMS: atom_id res chain seq x y z
N GLY A 1 -12.37 4.08 -25.95
CA GLY A 1 -13.09 4.90 -24.97
C GLY A 1 -13.76 4.01 -23.92
N GLY A 2 -14.37 4.60 -22.89
CA GLY A 2 -15.08 3.86 -21.84
C GLY A 2 -14.20 3.38 -20.67
N LEU A 3 -14.80 2.65 -19.72
CA LEU A 3 -14.17 2.26 -18.45
C LEU A 3 -12.87 1.46 -18.64
N LEU A 4 -12.84 0.48 -19.55
CA LEU A 4 -11.63 -0.30 -19.82
C LEU A 4 -10.49 0.58 -20.35
N ALA A 5 -10.79 1.48 -21.28
CA ALA A 5 -9.79 2.40 -21.83
C ALA A 5 -9.24 3.34 -20.74
N ASN A 6 -10.10 3.83 -19.83
CA ASN A 6 -9.63 4.60 -18.67
C ASN A 6 -8.74 3.76 -17.75
N GLY A 7 -9.14 2.53 -17.44
CA GLY A 7 -8.33 1.63 -16.62
C GLY A 7 -6.93 1.37 -17.19
N ILE A 8 -6.84 1.16 -18.51
CA ILE A 8 -5.55 1.04 -19.21
C ILE A 8 -4.74 2.33 -19.09
N ALA A 9 -5.38 3.49 -19.27
CA ALA A 9 -4.71 4.80 -19.20
C ALA A 9 -4.22 5.16 -17.79
N GLN A 10 -4.90 4.72 -16.73
CA GLN A 10 -4.49 4.99 -15.35
C GLN A 10 -3.51 3.95 -14.78
N GLY A 11 -3.33 2.81 -15.44
CA GLY A 11 -2.40 1.76 -15.03
C GLY A 11 -0.99 2.26 -14.71
N PRO A 12 -0.34 3.07 -15.58
CA PRO A 12 0.97 3.65 -15.30
C PRO A 12 1.01 4.55 -14.07
N ARG A 13 -0.09 5.24 -13.72
CA ARG A 13 -0.16 6.10 -12.52
C ARG A 13 -0.20 5.26 -11.25
N LEU A 14 -0.94 4.15 -11.26
CA LEU A 14 -0.91 3.18 -10.16
C LEU A 14 0.48 2.56 -9.99
N GLU A 15 1.11 2.15 -11.10
CA GLU A 15 2.48 1.63 -11.09
C GLU A 15 3.46 2.63 -10.49
N GLN A 16 3.47 3.87 -11.00
CA GLN A 16 4.38 4.91 -10.52
C GLN A 16 4.20 5.19 -9.02
N GLY A 17 2.98 5.32 -8.53
CA GLY A 17 2.75 5.59 -7.11
C GLY A 17 3.13 4.41 -6.20
N LEU A 18 2.89 3.16 -6.62
CA LEU A 18 3.34 1.99 -5.88
C LEU A 18 4.87 1.88 -5.86
N GLN A 19 5.53 2.17 -6.98
CA GLN A 19 6.99 2.21 -7.07
C GLN A 19 7.59 3.32 -6.20
N GLN A 20 6.97 4.50 -6.11
CA GLN A 20 7.42 5.56 -5.21
C GLN A 20 7.36 5.13 -3.74
N LEU A 21 6.36 4.32 -3.36
CA LEU A 21 6.23 3.81 -2.00
C LEU A 21 7.33 2.81 -1.61
N LEU A 22 8.13 2.29 -2.55
CA LEU A 22 9.36 1.56 -2.21
C LEU A 22 10.36 2.42 -1.43
N GLN A 23 10.23 3.75 -1.43
CA GLN A 23 11.07 4.61 -0.58
C GLN A 23 10.66 4.54 0.90
N HIS A 24 9.44 4.09 1.20
CA HIS A 24 8.95 3.99 2.56
C HIS A 24 9.66 2.84 3.33
N PRO A 25 10.03 3.02 4.61
CA PRO A 25 10.76 2.00 5.38
C PRO A 25 10.02 0.67 5.54
N LEU A 26 8.68 0.71 5.60
CA LEU A 26 7.87 -0.51 5.74
C LEU A 26 7.71 -1.30 4.45
N VAL A 27 8.01 -0.74 3.27
CA VAL A 27 7.67 -1.35 1.97
C VAL A 27 8.90 -2.03 1.39
N GLY A 28 8.83 -3.36 1.26
CA GLY A 28 9.92 -4.20 0.74
C GLY A 28 9.78 -4.50 -0.75
N ASP A 29 8.55 -4.65 -1.24
CA ASP A 29 8.26 -4.94 -2.64
C ASP A 29 6.99 -4.21 -3.11
N ALA A 30 6.96 -3.90 -4.40
CA ALA A 30 5.85 -3.24 -5.09
C ALA A 30 5.65 -3.87 -6.46
N ARG A 31 4.45 -4.42 -6.69
CA ARG A 31 4.10 -5.14 -7.91
C ARG A 31 2.75 -4.70 -8.45
N GLN A 32 2.62 -4.63 -9.77
CA GLN A 32 1.42 -4.12 -10.43
C GLN A 32 1.22 -4.77 -11.80
N ARG A 33 -0.05 -4.84 -12.22
CA ARG A 33 -0.47 -5.08 -13.60
C ARG A 33 -1.80 -4.37 -13.87
N GLY A 34 -1.77 -3.30 -14.67
CA GLY A 34 -2.96 -2.50 -14.96
C GLY A 34 -3.48 -1.78 -13.70
N LEU A 35 -4.74 -2.01 -13.33
CA LEU A 35 -5.31 -1.47 -12.08
C LEU A 35 -5.36 -2.50 -10.95
N LEU A 36 -4.53 -3.54 -11.00
CA LEU A 36 -4.30 -4.45 -9.89
C LEU A 36 -2.87 -4.25 -9.39
N GLY A 37 -2.69 -4.01 -8.11
CA GLY A 37 -1.38 -3.80 -7.51
C GLY A 37 -1.28 -4.34 -6.09
N ALA A 38 -0.05 -4.51 -5.62
CA ALA A 38 0.22 -4.92 -4.26
C ALA A 38 1.51 -4.28 -3.72
N LEU A 39 1.52 -4.07 -2.41
CA LEU A 39 2.72 -3.76 -1.63
C LEU A 39 2.97 -4.88 -0.63
N GLU A 40 4.22 -5.26 -0.46
CA GLU A 40 4.63 -6.21 0.57
C GLU A 40 5.33 -5.45 1.70
N LEU A 41 4.80 -5.58 2.92
CA LEU A 41 5.40 -4.94 4.08
C LEU A 41 6.42 -5.86 4.75
N VAL A 42 7.65 -5.37 4.90
CA VAL A 42 8.77 -6.11 5.50
C VAL A 42 9.41 -5.32 6.63
N ALA A 43 9.96 -6.05 7.59
CA ALA A 43 10.70 -5.50 8.72
C ALA A 43 12.16 -5.22 8.37
N ASP A 44 12.72 -5.90 7.37
CA ASP A 44 14.06 -5.66 6.84
C ASP A 44 14.01 -5.74 5.31
N LYS A 45 14.41 -4.64 4.66
CA LYS A 45 14.36 -4.53 3.20
C LYS A 45 15.52 -5.25 2.50
N THR A 46 16.63 -5.46 3.19
CA THR A 46 17.81 -6.16 2.66
C THR A 46 17.56 -7.66 2.62
N THR A 47 16.98 -8.20 3.69
CA THR A 47 16.72 -9.65 3.82
C THR A 47 15.30 -10.06 3.42
N GLN A 48 14.42 -9.09 3.14
CA GLN A 48 12.98 -9.28 2.92
C GLN A 48 12.28 -9.99 4.10
N ARG A 49 12.84 -9.86 5.31
CA ARG A 49 12.28 -10.47 6.52
C ARG A 49 10.94 -9.81 6.85
N GLY A 50 9.88 -10.61 6.95
CA GLY A 50 8.56 -10.15 7.36
C GLY A 50 8.47 -9.71 8.84
N PHE A 51 7.33 -9.13 9.20
CA PHE A 51 7.00 -8.78 10.58
C PHE A 51 6.58 -10.00 11.40
N ASP A 52 6.85 -9.97 12.71
CA ASP A 52 6.35 -10.98 13.65
C ASP A 52 4.80 -10.97 13.67
N PRO A 53 4.12 -12.12 13.50
CA PRO A 53 2.65 -12.20 13.51
C PRO A 53 1.99 -11.64 14.78
N SER A 54 2.68 -11.66 15.93
CA SER A 54 2.18 -11.10 17.20
C SER A 54 1.95 -9.59 17.13
N LEU A 55 2.60 -8.88 16.20
CA LEU A 55 2.38 -7.45 15.96
C LEU A 55 1.00 -7.18 15.32
N ARG A 56 0.37 -8.19 14.69
CA ARG A 56 -0.94 -8.07 14.01
C ARG A 56 -0.99 -6.87 13.04
N LEU A 57 0.06 -6.71 12.25
CA LEU A 57 0.26 -5.54 11.40
C LEU A 57 -0.90 -5.34 10.42
N SER A 58 -1.40 -6.40 9.80
CA SER A 58 -2.55 -6.36 8.87
C SER A 58 -3.83 -5.79 9.49
N GLU A 59 -4.16 -6.16 10.73
CA GLU A 59 -5.32 -5.61 11.46
C GLU A 59 -5.13 -4.13 11.81
N ARG A 60 -3.91 -3.78 12.25
CA ARG A 60 -3.57 -2.40 12.63
C ARG A 60 -3.64 -1.46 11.45
N ILE A 61 -2.99 -1.83 10.34
CA ILE A 61 -2.96 -1.00 9.14
C ILE A 61 -4.36 -0.86 8.53
N THR A 62 -5.18 -1.91 8.54
CA THR A 62 -6.59 -1.84 8.09
C THR A 62 -7.39 -0.83 8.91
N ARG A 63 -7.23 -0.83 10.24
CA ARG A 63 -7.92 0.11 11.13
C ARG A 63 -7.49 1.56 10.89
N ILE A 64 -6.20 1.80 10.66
CA ILE A 64 -5.66 3.14 10.40
C ILE A 64 -6.08 3.61 9.01
N ALA A 65 -5.99 2.75 7.99
CA ALA A 65 -6.45 3.00 6.64
C ALA A 65 -7.90 3.47 6.62
N TYR A 66 -8.78 2.76 7.35
CA TYR A 66 -10.19 3.12 7.46
C TYR A 66 -10.39 4.52 8.04
N ARG A 67 -9.65 4.89 9.09
CA ARG A 67 -9.68 6.25 9.68
C ARG A 67 -9.14 7.33 8.74
N ASN A 68 -8.16 6.97 7.90
CA ASN A 68 -7.61 7.84 6.87
C ASN A 68 -8.48 7.89 5.60
N GLY A 69 -9.60 7.17 5.55
CA GLY A 69 -10.54 7.17 4.43
C GLY A 69 -10.09 6.37 3.21
N ILE A 70 -9.22 5.37 3.38
CA ILE A 70 -8.82 4.45 2.31
C ILE A 70 -9.15 3.02 2.68
N ILE A 71 -9.56 2.23 1.68
CA ILE A 71 -9.86 0.80 1.82
C ILE A 71 -8.98 0.04 0.85
N PHE A 72 -8.29 -0.97 1.36
CA PHE A 72 -7.58 -1.99 0.60
C PHE A 72 -7.66 -3.31 1.37
N ARG A 73 -7.31 -4.41 0.71
CA ARG A 73 -7.23 -5.70 1.39
C ARG A 73 -5.85 -5.86 2.02
N ALA A 74 -5.76 -5.94 3.35
CA ALA A 74 -4.55 -6.40 4.03
C ALA A 74 -4.66 -7.92 4.22
N PHE A 75 -3.71 -8.67 3.67
CA PHE A 75 -3.61 -10.12 3.83
C PHE A 75 -2.86 -10.47 5.13
N ALA A 76 -2.98 -11.72 5.57
CA ALA A 76 -2.38 -12.19 6.83
C ALA A 76 -0.84 -12.23 6.78
N ASP A 77 -0.27 -12.25 5.59
CA ASP A 77 1.17 -12.21 5.28
C ASP A 77 1.70 -10.77 5.08
N ASN A 78 0.95 -9.76 5.49
CA ASN A 78 1.30 -8.33 5.39
C ASN A 78 1.42 -7.79 3.96
N ILE A 79 0.83 -8.47 2.99
CA ILE A 79 0.62 -7.92 1.65
C ILE A 79 -0.62 -7.01 1.66
N LEU A 80 -0.53 -5.86 1.01
CA LEU A 80 -1.63 -4.94 0.79
C LEU A 80 -2.06 -5.03 -0.67
N GLY A 81 -3.31 -5.38 -0.95
CA GLY A 81 -3.86 -5.50 -2.30
C GLY A 81 -4.75 -4.32 -2.70
N PHE A 82 -4.48 -3.77 -3.88
CA PHE A 82 -5.17 -2.62 -4.46
C PHE A 82 -5.82 -2.99 -5.80
N ALA A 83 -7.12 -2.70 -5.92
CA ALA A 83 -7.89 -2.88 -7.14
C ALA A 83 -8.88 -1.71 -7.31
N PRO A 84 -8.39 -0.47 -7.55
CA PRO A 84 -9.25 0.68 -7.75
C PRO A 84 -10.24 0.48 -8.91
N ALA A 85 -11.38 1.16 -8.82
CA ALA A 85 -12.42 1.08 -9.84
C ALA A 85 -11.89 1.61 -11.18
N LEU A 86 -12.37 1.04 -12.29
CA LEU A 86 -11.95 1.43 -13.64
C LEU A 86 -12.34 2.88 -14.01
N CYS A 87 -13.19 3.53 -13.21
CA CYS A 87 -13.55 4.94 -13.38
C CYS A 87 -12.66 5.93 -12.62
N TYR A 88 -11.66 5.45 -11.86
CA TYR A 88 -10.72 6.34 -11.16
C TYR A 88 -10.08 7.32 -12.14
N ASN A 89 -10.08 8.60 -11.79
CA ASN A 89 -9.32 9.61 -12.51
C ASN A 89 -7.98 9.87 -11.80
N SER A 90 -7.17 10.77 -12.37
CA SER A 90 -5.86 11.10 -11.83
C SER A 90 -5.90 11.71 -10.42
N GLY A 91 -6.92 12.51 -10.10
CA GLY A 91 -7.13 13.04 -8.75
C GLY A 91 -7.57 11.96 -7.74
N ASP A 92 -8.35 10.97 -8.16
CA ASP A 92 -8.69 9.82 -7.30
C ASP A 92 -7.44 9.00 -6.97
N MET A 93 -6.53 8.83 -7.94
CA MET A 93 -5.24 8.16 -7.72
C MET A 93 -4.35 8.96 -6.76
N ASP A 94 -4.30 10.28 -6.91
CA ASP A 94 -3.51 11.14 -6.02
C ASP A 94 -4.02 11.06 -4.59
N LEU A 95 -5.34 11.09 -4.41
CA LEU A 95 -5.98 10.94 -3.09
C LEU A 95 -5.72 9.54 -2.49
N LEU A 96 -5.72 8.49 -3.31
CA LEU A 96 -5.35 7.14 -2.88
C LEU A 96 -3.93 7.13 -2.30
N PHE A 97 -2.96 7.67 -3.03
CA PHE A 97 -1.56 7.65 -2.59
C PHE A 97 -1.29 8.58 -1.41
N GLU A 98 -1.94 9.75 -1.34
CA GLU A 98 -1.88 10.64 -0.17
C GLU A 98 -2.34 9.90 1.10
N ARG A 99 -3.50 9.23 1.03
CA ARG A 99 -4.07 8.49 2.18
C ARG A 99 -3.26 7.25 2.51
N LEU A 100 -2.70 6.57 1.51
CA LEU A 100 -1.85 5.40 1.70
C LEU A 100 -0.53 5.78 2.38
N GLN A 101 0.15 6.84 1.92
CA GLN A 101 1.36 7.38 2.56
C GLN A 101 1.10 7.72 4.03
N ARG A 102 0.06 8.52 4.31
CA ARG A 102 -0.34 8.86 5.69
C ARG A 102 -0.63 7.62 6.54
N THR A 103 -1.19 6.58 5.94
CA THR A 103 -1.48 5.31 6.64
C THR A 103 -0.20 4.58 7.02
N LEU A 104 0.76 4.50 6.10
CA LEU A 104 2.05 3.87 6.34
C LEU A 104 2.87 4.65 7.38
N ASP A 105 2.88 5.98 7.32
CA ASP A 105 3.54 6.85 8.30
C ASP A 105 2.96 6.63 9.71
N ASN A 106 1.62 6.67 9.84
CA ASN A 106 0.92 6.44 11.12
C ASN A 106 1.19 5.05 11.71
N VAL A 107 1.40 4.04 10.86
CA VAL A 107 1.79 2.69 11.30
C VAL A 107 3.24 2.68 11.78
N LEU A 108 4.15 3.32 11.03
CA LEU A 108 5.58 3.41 11.37
C LEU A 108 5.84 4.24 12.63
N ASP A 109 4.93 5.15 13.00
CA ASP A 109 4.99 5.90 14.26
C ASP A 109 4.68 5.07 15.51
N GLN A 110 4.12 3.87 15.36
CA GLN A 110 3.93 2.96 16.49
C GLN A 110 5.27 2.40 16.95
N LYS A 111 5.58 2.56 18.24
CA LYS A 111 6.90 2.26 18.81
C LYS A 111 7.36 0.82 18.59
N ASP A 112 6.44 -0.14 18.73
CA ASP A 112 6.71 -1.57 18.54
C ASP A 112 6.95 -1.92 17.06
N ILE A 113 6.21 -1.29 16.13
CA ILE A 113 6.45 -1.43 14.70
C ILE A 113 7.80 -0.82 14.32
N ARG A 114 8.10 0.42 14.77
CA ARG A 114 9.37 1.09 14.50
C ARG A 114 10.57 0.29 15.01
N ALA A 115 10.46 -0.30 16.20
CA ALA A 115 11.52 -1.12 16.78
C ALA A 115 11.76 -2.43 16.02
N ALA A 116 10.77 -2.92 15.27
CA ALA A 116 10.91 -4.12 14.45
C ALA A 116 11.59 -3.87 13.10
N VAL A 117 11.60 -2.61 12.63
CA VAL A 117 12.21 -2.21 11.35
C VAL A 117 13.72 -2.04 11.51
N SER A 118 14.49 -2.61 10.58
CA SER A 118 15.96 -2.54 10.53
C SER A 118 16.47 -2.19 9.14
#